data_AF-A0A397P9C0-F1
#
_entry.id   AF-A0A397P9C0-F1
#
_cell.length_a   1.000
_cell.length_b   1.000
_cell.length_c   1.000
_cell.angle_alpha   90.00
_cell.angle_beta   90.00
_cell.angle_gamma   90.00
#
_symmetry.space_group_name_H-M   'P 1'
#
loop_
_entity.id
_entity.type
_entity.pdbx_description
1 polymer ?
#
loop_
_entity_poly.entity_id
_entity_poly.type
_entity_poly.pdbx_seq_one_letter_code
_entity_poly.pdbx_strand_id
1 'polypeptide(L)'
;MTACLILFLIVLGINLLPAFGPPTWSIIVLYGLTTDLPVALIVFIGALAAALGRLLLAWGFRFLKDYLPAKQKRNLEAAKKVVEDRPKSAIFGLALFALSPLPSAQLFEAAGLAGIRLGKFTAAFFVGRLVSYSIYAATAGVIRKSSLGDVFTERLTSPWGIAMQIGMIILLAALAQIDWSRFLRSDNDPRSSA
;
A
#
# COMPACT_ATOMS: atom_id res chain seq x y z
N MET A 1 24.40 -9.58 7.06
CA MET A 1 24.35 -8.67 5.88
C MET A 1 23.51 -9.23 4.74
N THR A 2 23.67 -10.50 4.36
CA THR A 2 22.90 -11.14 3.27
C THR A 2 21.39 -11.07 3.47
N ALA A 3 20.88 -11.40 4.66
CA ALA A 3 19.44 -11.35 4.95
C ALA A 3 18.84 -9.94 4.83
N CYS A 4 19.58 -8.90 5.23
CA CYS A 4 19.18 -7.50 5.06
C CYS A 4 19.06 -7.11 3.58
N LEU A 5 20.01 -7.56 2.76
CA LEU A 5 20.01 -7.30 1.32
C LEU A 5 18.83 -8.01 0.64
N ILE A 6 18.59 -9.28 0.98
CA ILE A 6 17.47 -10.06 0.42
C ILE A 6 16.14 -9.42 0.81
N LEU A 7 15.95 -9.06 2.08
CA LEU A 7 14.77 -8.33 2.55
C LEU A 7 14.56 -7.05 1.74
N PHE A 8 15.62 -6.24 1.58
CA PHE A 8 15.57 -5.01 0.82
C PHE A 8 15.14 -5.27 -0.64
N LEU A 9 15.76 -6.22 -1.33
CA LEU A 9 15.47 -6.53 -2.73
C LEU A 9 14.05 -7.06 -2.93
N ILE A 10 13.57 -7.94 -2.04
CA ILE A 10 12.19 -8.46 -2.09
C ILE A 10 11.19 -7.31 -1.90
N VAL A 11 11.37 -6.51 -0.86
CA VAL A 11 10.43 -5.43 -0.55
C VAL A 11 10.46 -4.34 -1.64
N LEU A 12 11.64 -4.04 -2.19
CA LEU A 12 11.81 -3.14 -3.31
C LEU A 12 11.06 -3.66 -4.54
N GLY A 13 11.28 -4.92 -4.91
CA GLY A 13 10.62 -5.57 -6.05
C GLY A 13 9.10 -5.55 -5.93
N ILE A 14 8.56 -5.89 -4.76
CA ILE A 14 7.11 -5.83 -4.49
C ILE A 14 6.56 -4.40 -4.67
N ASN A 15 7.30 -3.38 -4.24
CA ASN A 15 6.84 -1.99 -4.33
C ASN A 15 7.10 -1.33 -5.68
N LEU A 16 7.88 -1.97 -6.56
CA LEU A 16 8.00 -1.64 -7.98
C LEU A 16 6.85 -2.18 -8.83
N LEU A 17 6.08 -3.14 -8.31
CA LEU A 17 4.91 -3.63 -9.04
C LEU A 17 3.84 -2.54 -9.11
N PRO A 18 3.33 -2.23 -10.32
CA PRO A 18 2.28 -1.22 -10.50
C PRO A 18 0.96 -1.68 -9.87
N ALA A 19 0.67 -2.98 -9.93
CA ALA A 19 -0.50 -3.58 -9.29
C ALA A 19 -0.21 -5.01 -8.80
N PHE A 20 -1.02 -5.48 -7.85
CA PHE A 20 -1.10 -6.88 -7.41
C PHE A 20 0.18 -7.50 -6.83
N GLY A 21 0.95 -6.73 -6.07
CA GLY A 21 2.05 -7.28 -5.26
C GLY A 21 1.55 -7.98 -3.98
N PRO A 22 2.26 -9.01 -3.48
CA PRO A 22 1.96 -9.58 -2.16
C PRO A 22 2.09 -8.49 -1.10
N PRO A 23 1.27 -8.54 -0.03
CA PRO A 23 1.23 -7.47 0.94
C PRO A 23 2.55 -7.40 1.70
N THR A 24 3.28 -6.28 1.60
CA THR A 24 4.63 -6.18 2.15
C THR A 24 4.71 -6.47 3.66
N TRP A 25 3.63 -6.26 4.41
CA TRP A 25 3.58 -6.59 5.84
C TRP A 25 3.87 -8.07 6.10
N SER A 26 3.48 -8.99 5.21
CA SER A 26 3.71 -10.43 5.40
C SER A 26 5.20 -10.75 5.37
N ILE A 27 5.97 -10.06 4.52
CA ILE A 27 7.42 -10.20 4.44
C ILE A 27 8.08 -9.70 5.73
N ILE A 28 7.63 -8.56 6.27
CA ILE A 28 8.15 -8.00 7.54
C ILE A 28 7.89 -8.96 8.70
N VAL A 29 6.67 -9.49 8.81
CA VAL A 29 6.30 -10.46 9.85
C VAL A 29 7.09 -11.75 9.69
N LEU A 30 7.18 -12.30 8.48
CA LEU A 30 7.94 -13.51 8.20
C LEU A 30 9.40 -13.34 8.64
N TYR A 31 10.07 -12.28 8.19
CA TYR A 31 11.45 -12.01 8.59
C TYR A 31 11.60 -11.80 10.09
N GLY A 32 10.62 -11.17 10.75
CA GLY A 32 10.61 -11.00 12.21
C GLY A 32 10.42 -12.30 12.99
N LEU A 33 9.87 -13.34 12.36
CA LEU A 33 9.65 -14.66 12.97
C LEU A 33 10.75 -15.67 12.63
N THR A 34 11.30 -15.61 11.42
CA THR A 34 12.23 -16.63 10.88
C THR A 34 13.69 -16.24 10.94
N THR A 35 14.01 -14.98 11.25
CA THR A 35 15.39 -14.50 11.32
C THR A 35 15.69 -13.87 12.68
N ASP A 36 16.95 -13.94 13.10
CA ASP A 36 17.43 -13.27 14.32
C ASP A 36 17.77 -11.79 14.11
N LEU A 37 17.28 -11.19 13.01
CA LEU A 37 17.51 -9.77 12.74
C LEU A 37 16.76 -8.91 13.76
N PRO A 38 17.37 -7.81 14.25
CA PRO A 38 16.67 -6.86 15.10
C PRO A 38 15.41 -6.33 14.40
N VAL A 39 14.27 -6.37 15.10
CA VAL A 39 12.98 -5.90 14.55
C VAL A 39 13.06 -4.48 14.01
N ALA A 40 13.75 -3.59 14.72
CA ALA A 40 13.97 -2.22 14.28
C ALA A 40 14.69 -2.15 12.92
N LEU A 41 15.64 -3.05 12.68
CA LEU A 41 16.40 -3.13 11.42
C LEU A 41 15.51 -3.65 10.28
N ILE A 42 14.70 -4.69 10.53
CA ILE A 42 13.73 -5.22 9.55
C ILE A 42 12.74 -4.12 9.15
N VAL A 43 12.18 -3.43 10.13
CA VAL A 43 11.22 -2.33 9.94
C VAL A 43 11.84 -1.21 9.12
N PHE A 44 13.05 -0.76 9.49
CA PHE A 44 13.72 0.33 8.79
C PHE A 44 14.06 -0.03 7.34
N ILE A 45 14.71 -1.18 7.12
CA ILE A 45 15.08 -1.64 5.78
C ILE A 45 13.84 -1.86 4.91
N GLY A 46 12.81 -2.50 5.47
CA GLY A 46 11.55 -2.72 4.78
C GLY A 46 10.87 -1.42 4.39
N ALA A 47 10.75 -0.46 5.32
CA ALA A 47 10.15 0.83 5.03
C ALA A 47 10.95 1.60 3.97
N LEU A 48 12.28 1.55 4.03
CA LEU A 48 13.17 2.21 3.08
C LEU A 48 13.04 1.61 1.68
N ALA A 49 13.09 0.28 1.58
CA ALA A 49 12.90 -0.45 0.33
C ALA A 49 11.52 -0.18 -0.27
N ALA A 50 10.47 -0.14 0.56
CA ALA A 50 9.11 0.16 0.09
C ALA A 50 9.01 1.59 -0.46
N ALA A 51 9.57 2.58 0.27
CA ALA A 51 9.55 3.97 -0.15
C ALA A 51 10.34 4.19 -1.45
N LEU A 52 11.52 3.57 -1.57
CA LEU A 52 12.31 3.61 -2.80
C LEU A 52 11.58 2.95 -3.97
N GLY A 53 10.94 1.79 -3.74
CA GLY A 53 10.17 1.10 -4.78
C GLY A 53 9.04 1.98 -5.31
N ARG A 54 8.29 2.63 -4.41
CA ARG A 54 7.22 3.56 -4.80
C ARG A 54 7.72 4.81 -5.51
N LEU A 55 8.86 5.35 -5.06
CA LEU A 55 9.50 6.49 -5.72
C LEU A 55 9.94 6.13 -7.14
N LEU A 56 10.60 4.99 -7.32
CA LEU A 56 11.05 4.52 -8.63
C LEU A 56 9.87 4.21 -9.55
N LEU A 57 8.80 3.60 -9.03
CA LEU A 57 7.55 3.39 -9.77
C LEU A 57 6.97 4.71 -10.26
N ALA A 58 6.84 5.71 -9.38
CA ALA A 58 6.35 7.03 -9.74
C ALA A 58 7.24 7.73 -10.78
N TRP A 59 8.56 7.57 -10.70
CA TRP A 59 9.47 8.05 -11.74
C TRP A 59 9.26 7.34 -13.07
N GLY A 60 9.07 6.02 -13.06
CA GLY A 60 8.69 5.26 -14.26
C GLY A 60 7.45 5.85 -14.94
N PHE A 61 6.39 6.07 -14.17
CA PHE A 61 5.15 6.67 -14.67
C PHE A 61 5.30 8.14 -15.09
N ARG A 62 6.24 8.88 -14.50
CA ARG A 62 6.56 10.25 -14.94
C ARG A 62 7.08 10.29 -16.37
N PHE A 63 7.86 9.30 -16.80
CA PHE A 63 8.28 9.18 -18.21
C PHE A 63 7.11 8.88 -19.14
N LEU A 64 6.06 8.21 -18.66
CA LEU A 64 4.85 7.93 -19.44
C LEU A 64 3.94 9.16 -19.62
N LYS A 65 4.19 10.25 -18.87
CA LYS A 65 3.39 11.49 -18.94
C LYS A 65 3.29 12.02 -20.37
N ASP A 66 4.37 11.96 -21.14
CA ASP A 66 4.43 12.55 -22.48
C ASP A 66 3.62 11.76 -23.52
N TYR A 67 3.28 10.51 -23.22
CA TYR A 67 2.42 9.66 -24.06
C TYR A 67 0.93 9.89 -23.80
N LEU A 68 0.57 10.69 -22.80
CA LEU A 68 -0.83 10.98 -22.50
C LEU A 68 -1.45 11.95 -23.51
N PRO A 69 -2.74 11.79 -23.87
CA PRO A 69 -3.43 12.76 -24.70
C PRO A 69 -3.52 14.15 -24.03
N ALA A 70 -3.62 15.19 -24.84
CA ALA A 70 -3.56 16.58 -24.39
C ALA A 70 -4.61 16.92 -23.31
N LYS A 71 -5.79 16.29 -23.37
CA LYS A 71 -6.85 16.45 -22.35
C LYS A 71 -6.41 15.93 -20.98
N GLN A 72 -5.85 14.72 -20.90
CA GLN A 72 -5.35 14.18 -19.63
C GLN A 72 -4.16 15.02 -19.11
N LYS A 73 -3.24 15.45 -19.98
CA LYS A 73 -2.12 16.32 -19.59
C LYS A 73 -2.58 17.60 -18.91
N ARG A 74 -3.57 18.30 -19.49
CA ARG A 74 -4.16 19.52 -18.89
C ARG A 74 -4.80 19.27 -17.53
N ASN A 75 -5.54 18.17 -17.38
CA ASN A 75 -6.16 17.80 -16.10
C ASN A 75 -5.10 17.51 -15.03
N LEU A 76 -4.04 16.78 -15.41
CA LEU A 76 -2.93 16.45 -14.53
C LEU A 76 -2.13 17.70 -14.11
N GLU A 77 -1.94 18.65 -15.00
CA GLU A 77 -1.33 19.95 -14.66
C GLU A 77 -2.19 20.77 -13.70
N ALA A 78 -3.51 20.75 -13.85
CA ALA A 78 -4.42 21.39 -12.91
C ALA A 78 -4.32 20.72 -11.52
N ALA A 79 -4.31 19.38 -11.48
CA ALA A 79 -4.14 18.63 -10.23
C ALA A 79 -2.81 18.96 -9.54
N LYS A 80 -1.72 19.04 -10.31
CA LYS A 80 -0.41 19.45 -9.79
C LYS A 80 -0.46 20.84 -9.16
N LYS A 81 -1.03 21.84 -9.83
CA LYS A 81 -1.16 23.21 -9.30
C LYS A 81 -1.94 23.23 -7.98
N VAL A 82 -3.04 22.50 -7.91
CA VAL A 82 -3.85 22.40 -6.67
C VAL A 82 -3.02 21.84 -5.50
N VAL A 83 -2.17 20.85 -5.75
CA VAL A 83 -1.34 20.20 -4.71
C VAL A 83 -0.09 21.03 -4.35
N GLU A 84 0.55 21.69 -5.31
CA GLU A 84 1.81 22.42 -5.09
C GLU A 84 1.62 23.87 -4.66
N ASP A 85 0.60 24.58 -5.16
CA ASP A 85 0.43 26.03 -4.92
C ASP A 85 -0.20 26.35 -3.56
N ARG A 86 -0.76 25.37 -2.87
CA ARG A 86 -1.35 25.56 -1.54
C ARG A 86 -0.60 24.73 -0.50
N PRO A 87 0.19 25.33 0.41
CA PRO A 87 0.91 24.58 1.45
C PRO A 87 -0.03 23.78 2.35
N LYS A 88 -1.27 24.27 2.55
CA LYS A 88 -2.34 23.54 3.26
C LYS A 88 -2.90 22.37 2.45
N SER A 89 -2.95 22.45 1.10
CA SER A 89 -3.43 21.34 0.26
C SER A 89 -2.39 20.23 0.11
N ALA A 90 -1.09 20.54 0.21
CA ALA A 90 -0.05 19.51 0.25
C ALA A 90 -0.20 18.63 1.50
N ILE A 91 -0.45 19.25 2.66
CA ILE A 91 -0.76 18.53 3.92
C ILE A 91 -2.10 17.81 3.79
N PHE A 92 -3.12 18.46 3.22
CA PHE A 92 -4.43 17.83 3.02
C PHE A 92 -4.35 16.64 2.07
N GLY A 93 -3.54 16.70 1.01
CA GLY A 93 -3.29 15.60 0.07
C GLY A 93 -2.45 14.49 0.69
N LEU A 94 -1.57 14.82 1.65
CA LEU A 94 -0.83 13.86 2.46
C LEU A 94 -1.74 13.15 3.48
N ALA A 95 -2.65 13.91 4.09
CA ALA A 95 -3.68 13.39 5.00
C ALA A 95 -4.68 12.54 4.22
N LEU A 96 -5.10 13.01 3.04
CA LEU A 96 -5.89 12.23 2.10
C LEU A 96 -5.14 10.96 1.74
N PHE A 97 -3.85 11.01 1.42
CA PHE A 97 -3.03 9.83 1.14
C PHE A 97 -3.02 8.82 2.31
N ALA A 98 -2.84 9.31 3.54
CA ALA A 98 -2.81 8.47 4.75
C ALA A 98 -4.18 7.87 5.09
N LEU A 99 -5.27 8.59 4.79
CA LEU A 99 -6.65 8.21 5.11
C LEU A 99 -7.41 7.62 3.92
N SER A 100 -6.81 7.65 2.72
CA SER A 100 -7.42 7.25 1.47
C SER A 100 -7.50 5.73 1.41
N PRO A 101 -8.66 5.16 0.99
CA PRO A 101 -8.77 3.73 0.73
C PRO A 101 -7.99 3.30 -0.53
N LEU A 102 -7.42 4.25 -1.30
CA LEU A 102 -6.66 3.95 -2.51
C LEU A 102 -5.32 3.29 -2.19
N PRO A 103 -4.95 2.23 -2.91
CA PRO A 103 -3.63 1.63 -2.83
C PRO A 103 -2.51 2.65 -3.03
N SER A 104 -1.49 2.59 -2.17
CA SER A 104 -0.31 3.47 -2.29
C SER A 104 0.35 3.43 -3.67
N ALA A 105 0.32 2.29 -4.38
CA ALA A 105 0.82 2.17 -5.76
C ALA A 105 0.19 3.21 -6.69
N GLN A 106 -1.14 3.21 -6.76
CA GLN A 106 -1.93 4.08 -7.64
C GLN A 106 -1.73 5.56 -7.31
N LEU A 107 -1.56 5.88 -6.03
CA LEU A 107 -1.31 7.25 -5.59
C LEU A 107 0.07 7.74 -6.05
N PHE A 108 1.10 6.90 -5.99
CA PHE A 108 2.43 7.22 -6.51
C PHE A 108 2.46 7.30 -8.04
N GLU A 109 1.75 6.41 -8.72
CA GLU A 109 1.58 6.46 -10.19
C GLU A 109 0.90 7.75 -10.62
N ALA A 110 -0.23 8.10 -9.98
CA ALA A 110 -0.95 9.34 -10.25
C ALA A 110 -0.08 10.57 -9.97
N ALA A 111 0.67 10.58 -8.87
CA ALA A 111 1.60 11.67 -8.55
C ALA A 111 2.75 11.76 -9.57
N GLY A 112 3.24 10.62 -10.06
CA GLY A 112 4.24 10.51 -11.12
C GLY A 112 3.75 11.10 -12.44
N LEU A 113 2.57 10.67 -12.91
CA LEU A 113 1.91 11.18 -14.12
C LEU A 113 1.59 12.67 -14.02
N ALA A 114 1.14 13.13 -12.85
CA ALA A 114 0.90 14.55 -12.58
C ALA A 114 2.19 15.38 -12.54
N GLY A 115 3.35 14.75 -12.39
CA GLY A 115 4.64 15.44 -12.26
C GLY A 115 4.76 16.25 -10.96
N ILE A 116 4.09 15.79 -9.90
CA ILE A 116 4.14 16.36 -8.55
C ILE A 116 5.52 16.11 -7.93
N ARG A 117 5.98 17.01 -7.06
CA ARG A 117 7.19 16.82 -6.25
C ARG A 117 7.02 15.64 -5.27
N LEU A 118 7.62 14.50 -5.62
CA LEU A 118 7.50 13.24 -4.90
C LEU A 118 8.22 13.20 -3.54
N GLY A 119 9.15 14.11 -3.25
CA GLY A 119 9.98 14.06 -2.05
C GLY A 119 9.17 14.04 -0.74
N LYS A 120 8.27 15.02 -0.55
CA LYS A 120 7.41 15.09 0.65
C LYS A 120 6.45 13.91 0.74
N PHE A 121 5.94 13.47 -0.40
CA PHE A 121 5.02 12.32 -0.50
C PHE A 121 5.69 11.01 -0.09
N THR A 122 6.91 10.80 -0.59
CA THR A 122 7.75 9.63 -0.27
C THR A 122 8.16 9.64 1.19
N ALA A 123 8.52 10.80 1.75
CA ALA A 123 8.84 10.93 3.17
C ALA A 123 7.65 10.58 4.07
N ALA A 124 6.45 11.06 3.74
CA ALA A 124 5.25 10.73 4.51
C ALA A 124 4.89 9.25 4.42
N PHE A 125 5.00 8.66 3.23
CA PHE A 125 4.83 7.22 3.05
C PHE A 125 5.86 6.43 3.85
N PHE A 126 7.13 6.83 3.83
CA PHE A 126 8.19 6.19 4.62
C PHE A 126 7.88 6.24 6.12
N VAL A 127 7.51 7.41 6.66
CA VAL A 127 7.10 7.55 8.07
C VAL A 127 5.89 6.68 8.39
N GLY A 128 4.86 6.69 7.54
CA GLY A 128 3.69 5.82 7.71
C GLY A 128 4.04 4.33 7.66
N ARG A 129 5.03 3.94 6.84
CA ARG A 129 5.55 2.57 6.78
C ARG A 129 6.36 2.20 8.02
N LEU A 130 7.16 3.10 8.57
CA LEU A 130 7.84 2.86 9.84
C LEU A 130 6.83 2.58 10.96
N VAL A 131 5.77 3.39 11.07
CA VAL A 131 4.72 3.19 12.08
C VAL A 131 3.98 1.87 11.85
N SER A 132 3.46 1.64 10.64
CA SER A 132 2.68 0.42 10.35
C SER A 132 3.52 -0.86 10.47
N TYR A 133 4.75 -0.87 9.97
CA TYR A 133 5.64 -2.04 10.11
C TYR A 133 6.07 -2.26 11.54
N SER A 134 6.26 -1.21 12.34
CA SER A 134 6.51 -1.35 13.78
C SER A 134 5.31 -2.01 14.48
N ILE A 135 4.08 -1.61 14.15
CA ILE A 135 2.87 -2.23 14.68
C ILE A 135 2.82 -3.72 14.29
N TYR A 136 2.98 -4.05 13.00
CA TYR A 136 2.94 -5.44 12.53
C TYR A 136 4.05 -6.30 13.15
N ALA A 137 5.26 -5.77 13.24
CA ALA A 137 6.39 -6.48 13.83
C ALA A 137 6.27 -6.61 15.35
N ALA A 138 5.68 -5.63 16.04
CA ALA A 138 5.36 -5.72 17.46
C ALA A 138 4.28 -6.79 17.71
N THR A 139 3.24 -6.84 16.89
CA THR A 139 2.24 -7.91 16.94
C THR A 139 2.89 -9.28 16.70
N ALA A 140 3.80 -9.40 15.74
CA ALA A 140 4.57 -10.63 15.51
C ALA A 140 5.47 -10.99 16.70
N GLY A 141 6.13 -10.02 17.33
CA GLY A 141 6.98 -10.21 18.51
C GLY A 141 6.18 -10.64 19.75
N VAL A 142 4.97 -10.13 19.93
CA VAL A 142 4.03 -10.58 20.98
C VAL A 142 3.58 -12.02 20.72
N ILE A 143 3.33 -12.38 19.45
CA ILE A 143 3.00 -13.75 19.04
C ILE A 143 4.18 -14.71 19.25
N ARG A 144 5.44 -14.25 19.09
CA ARG A 144 6.65 -15.05 19.36
C ARG A 144 6.90 -15.29 20.86
N LYS A 145 6.47 -14.35 21.73
CA LYS A 145 6.65 -14.44 23.19
C LYS A 145 5.55 -15.20 23.93
N SER A 146 4.40 -15.41 23.29
CA SER A 146 3.38 -16.37 23.72
C SER A 146 3.64 -17.69 22.98
N SER A 147 3.39 -18.86 23.56
CA SER A 147 3.70 -20.17 22.95
C SER A 147 2.79 -20.54 21.75
N LEU A 148 2.57 -19.60 20.83
CA LEU A 148 1.73 -19.71 19.63
C LEU A 148 2.56 -19.69 18.34
N GLY A 149 3.89 -19.53 18.43
CA GLY A 149 4.81 -19.52 17.28
C GLY A 149 4.78 -20.81 16.45
N ASP A 150 4.60 -21.96 17.10
CA ASP A 150 4.53 -23.26 16.42
C ASP A 150 3.17 -23.46 15.74
N VAL A 151 2.08 -23.01 16.39
CA VAL A 151 0.71 -23.10 15.84
C VAL A 151 0.54 -22.19 14.61
N PHE A 152 1.22 -21.03 14.57
CA PHE A 152 1.06 -20.07 13.47
C PHE A 152 1.86 -20.48 12.22
N THR A 153 3.08 -20.98 12.41
CA THR A 153 3.91 -21.51 11.30
C THR A 153 3.25 -22.73 10.68
N GLU A 154 2.74 -23.65 11.51
CA GLU A 154 2.05 -24.85 11.05
C GLU A 154 0.73 -24.51 10.32
N ARG A 155 -0.03 -23.52 10.79
CA ARG A 155 -1.29 -23.09 10.16
C ARG A 155 -1.09 -22.38 8.82
N LEU A 156 -0.05 -21.57 8.66
CA LEU A 156 0.23 -20.83 7.41
C LEU A 156 0.71 -21.72 6.26
N THR A 157 1.45 -22.80 6.54
CA THR A 157 1.86 -23.79 5.53
C THR A 157 0.95 -25.01 5.45
N SER A 158 -0.02 -25.16 6.37
CA SER A 158 -1.01 -26.24 6.28
C SER A 158 -1.93 -26.07 5.04
N PRO A 159 -2.38 -27.18 4.42
CA PRO A 159 -3.39 -27.17 3.37
C PRO A 159 -4.66 -26.37 3.75
N TRP A 160 -4.99 -26.31 5.04
CA TRP A 160 -6.12 -25.56 5.57
C TRP A 160 -5.90 -24.04 5.55
N GLY A 161 -4.66 -23.57 5.80
CA GLY A 161 -4.30 -22.15 5.69
C GLY A 161 -4.36 -21.65 4.25
N ILE A 162 -3.91 -22.48 3.31
CA ILE A 162 -4.04 -22.21 1.87
C ILE A 162 -5.52 -22.20 1.46
N ALA A 163 -6.33 -23.15 1.93
CA ALA A 163 -7.77 -23.17 1.67
C ALA A 163 -8.48 -21.93 2.23
N MET A 164 -8.12 -21.47 3.42
CA MET A 164 -8.65 -20.22 4.01
C MET A 164 -8.24 -18.99 3.21
N GLN A 165 -7.00 -18.91 2.73
CA GLN A 165 -6.54 -17.82 1.88
C GLN A 165 -7.28 -17.79 0.54
N ILE A 166 -7.44 -18.94 -0.10
CA ILE A 166 -8.24 -19.09 -1.33
C ILE A 166 -9.70 -18.70 -1.05
N GLY A 167 -10.26 -19.13 0.08
CA GLY A 167 -11.61 -18.79 0.50
C GLY A 167 -11.82 -17.28 0.70
N MET A 168 -10.87 -16.59 1.33
CA MET A 168 -10.94 -15.13 1.51
C MET A 168 -10.81 -14.38 0.17
N ILE A 169 -9.96 -14.85 -0.75
CA ILE A 169 -9.85 -14.27 -2.10
C ILE A 169 -11.14 -14.47 -2.88
N ILE A 170 -11.75 -15.66 -2.82
CA ILE A 170 -13.04 -15.95 -3.44
C ILE A 170 -14.14 -15.07 -2.85
N LEU A 171 -14.17 -14.92 -1.52
CA LEU A 171 -15.15 -14.07 -0.84
C LEU A 171 -15.00 -12.60 -1.25
N LEU A 172 -13.77 -12.08 -1.33
CA LEU A 172 -13.50 -10.73 -1.80
C LEU A 172 -13.90 -10.53 -3.26
N ALA A 173 -13.60 -11.50 -4.13
CA ALA A 173 -14.01 -11.47 -5.52
C ALA A 173 -15.55 -11.49 -5.64
N ALA A 174 -16.23 -12.33 -4.87
CA ALA A 174 -17.68 -12.37 -4.80
C ALA A 174 -18.27 -11.04 -4.31
N LEU A 175 -17.70 -10.45 -3.25
CA LEU A 175 -18.11 -9.14 -2.74
C LEU A 175 -17.93 -8.03 -3.78
N ALA A 176 -16.87 -8.09 -4.57
CA ALA A 176 -16.61 -7.13 -5.64
C ALA A 176 -17.57 -7.28 -6.85
N GLN A 177 -18.15 -8.46 -7.05
CA GLN A 177 -19.17 -8.69 -8.09
C GLN A 177 -20.59 -8.33 -7.65
N ILE A 178 -20.81 -8.03 -6.37
CA ILE A 178 -22.09 -7.52 -5.89
C ILE A 178 -22.31 -6.12 -6.47
N ASP A 179 -23.47 -5.91 -7.09
CA ASP A 179 -23.88 -4.61 -7.60
C ASP A 179 -24.34 -3.71 -6.43
N TRP A 180 -23.37 -3.06 -5.79
CA TRP A 180 -23.57 -2.17 -4.64
C TRP A 180 -24.50 -0.98 -4.94
N SER A 181 -24.76 -0.66 -6.21
CA SER A 181 -25.70 0.40 -6.61
C SER A 181 -27.15 0.11 -6.17
N ARG A 182 -27.49 -1.17 -5.94
CA ARG A 182 -28.81 -1.60 -5.47
C ARG A 182 -29.07 -1.21 -4.01
N PHE A 183 -28.02 -1.14 -3.19
CA PHE A 183 -28.13 -0.74 -1.78
C PHE A 183 -28.08 0.78 -1.59
N LEU A 184 -27.61 1.53 -2.60
CA LEU A 184 -27.56 3.00 -2.56
C LEU A 184 -28.86 3.67 -3.04
N ARG A 185 -29.83 2.89 -3.57
CA ARG A 185 -31.04 3.42 -4.21
C ARG A 185 -32.29 3.36 -3.34
N SER A 186 -32.17 2.99 -2.06
CA SER A 186 -33.33 2.80 -1.18
C SER A 186 -33.68 3.99 -0.27
N ASP A 187 -32.96 5.12 -0.29
CA ASP A 187 -33.18 6.20 0.68
C ASP A 187 -33.27 7.64 0.10
N ASN A 188 -33.51 7.82 -1.20
CA ASN A 188 -33.79 9.18 -1.75
C ASN A 188 -34.69 9.14 -3.00
N ASP A 189 -35.98 8.86 -2.83
CA ASP A 189 -37.00 9.17 -3.84
C ASP A 189 -38.00 10.24 -3.33
N PRO A 190 -37.89 11.51 -3.77
CA PRO A 190 -38.86 12.55 -3.42
C PRO A 190 -40.11 12.58 -4.31
N ARG A 191 -40.47 11.51 -5.03
CA ARG A 191 -41.61 11.52 -5.97
C ARG A 191 -42.67 10.46 -5.68
N SER A 192 -43.33 10.56 -4.52
CA SER A 192 -44.64 9.90 -4.29
C SER A 192 -45.67 10.83 -3.62
N SER A 193 -45.80 12.04 -4.12
CA SER A 193 -46.97 12.89 -3.84
C SER A 193 -47.20 13.84 -5.01
N ALA A 194 -47.77 13.28 -6.07
CA ALA A 194 -48.55 14.01 -7.06
C ALA A 194 -49.89 13.28 -7.18
#